data_AF-A0A0N8W8V8-F1
#
_entry.id   AF-A0A0N8W8V8-F1
#
_cell.length_a   1.000
_cell.length_b   1.000
_cell.length_c   1.000
_cell.angle_alpha   90.00
_cell.angle_beta   90.00
_cell.angle_gamma   90.00
#
_symmetry.space_group_name_H-M   'P 1'
#
loop_
_entity.id
_entity.type
_entity.pdbx_description
1 polymer ?
#
loop_
_entity_poly.entity_id
_entity_poly.type
_entity_poly.pdbx_seq_one_letter_code
_entity_poly.pdbx_strand_id
1 'polypeptide(L)'
;MSTDTGNLSTGSVTTGDEGTATLTFSSGSNPINRTATITATSGSISSLVQVEVVDSTVTLSADGSSLTTAGTDSITLTITAKNAGGYGVNGASVILTQSSTDGGSVTFAASTGTTSTVNSTAGVFKTTVTGATAGTVTIISRALGTSASTNVTVATAAETFAVDKQWLDTVDIGNPNPSAMEVGQDLEIQVNVPTSVSNVTFSTTYGSWAGGSGTWIQVPAAGVSPNRKASAILNTDAATTANVMVYDTANTSTNDTLQVYMTSDASPNSIILQASPTVVSINTGTSTITATVRDSGGFVVANQPISFSIVNPTGGGETISPAVVQTAANGQASTTFTAGSLTSYDAGGVKIHAEVIGTASPMVGTGVSPSGNDAAVVIGGQPGSIAFGQATVLSTDDSLSQYIQAMSVLVTDINGNPVSGATVSLSAWPIAWSTGVLAACAYDPDNGTDQGTFLNEDVNENLILDNYGNPYLSGDPPPFDEDGLRLYYDGGTPATTAGNPDTYITPTNSAGGSVPATVTTGSNGVASFNLTYPKQSAIWTVTRIRASTIVQGSETVGQTIFRLPCTDNDCGSTCRLGYSPYTF
;
A
#
# COMPACT_ATOMS: atom_id res chain seq x y z
N MET A 1 -10.70 -57.27 35.31
CA MET A 1 -9.97 -56.04 35.67
C MET A 1 -10.70 -54.87 35.05
N SER A 2 -10.79 -53.74 35.74
CA SER A 2 -11.37 -52.50 35.19
C SER A 2 -10.59 -51.28 35.70
N THR A 3 -10.72 -50.16 34.99
CA THR A 3 -10.20 -48.86 35.43
C THR A 3 -11.20 -47.77 35.10
N ASP A 4 -11.24 -46.72 35.91
CA ASP A 4 -12.10 -45.54 35.72
C ASP A 4 -11.53 -44.55 34.69
N THR A 5 -10.22 -44.60 34.43
CA THR A 5 -9.53 -43.76 33.44
C THR A 5 -8.24 -44.43 32.94
N GLY A 6 -7.67 -43.97 31.83
CA GLY A 6 -6.54 -44.65 31.19
C GLY A 6 -6.93 -45.97 30.52
N ASN A 7 -5.93 -46.78 30.15
CA ASN A 7 -6.13 -48.03 29.43
C ASN A 7 -5.36 -49.18 30.10
N LEU A 8 -6.01 -50.34 30.23
CA LEU A 8 -5.39 -51.60 30.62
C LEU A 8 -5.06 -52.41 29.36
N SER A 9 -3.93 -53.12 29.36
CA SER A 9 -3.51 -53.95 28.22
C SER A 9 -4.47 -55.11 27.91
N THR A 10 -5.29 -55.53 28.88
CA THR A 10 -6.37 -56.51 28.72
C THR A 10 -7.39 -56.38 29.86
N GLY A 11 -8.65 -56.73 29.60
CA GLY A 11 -9.73 -56.75 30.60
C GLY A 11 -9.71 -57.98 31.53
N SER A 12 -9.02 -59.05 31.14
CA SER A 12 -8.84 -60.27 31.93
C SER A 12 -7.47 -60.90 31.68
N VAL A 13 -6.94 -61.57 32.72
CA VAL A 13 -5.68 -62.32 32.68
C VAL A 13 -5.89 -63.61 33.47
N THR A 14 -5.43 -64.74 32.94
CA THR A 14 -5.39 -66.00 33.70
C THR A 14 -4.12 -65.99 34.57
N THR A 15 -4.26 -66.32 35.86
CA THR A 15 -3.12 -66.43 36.76
C THR A 15 -2.19 -67.57 36.33
N GLY A 16 -0.87 -67.36 36.43
CA GLY A 16 0.13 -68.41 36.21
C GLY A 16 0.18 -69.43 37.35
N ASP A 17 1.10 -70.38 37.24
CA ASP A 17 1.27 -71.49 38.20
C ASP A 17 1.60 -71.03 39.64
N GLU A 18 2.09 -69.80 39.81
CA GLU A 18 2.35 -69.15 41.11
C GLU A 18 1.19 -68.25 41.60
N GLY A 19 0.04 -68.24 40.91
CA GLY A 19 -1.13 -67.42 41.27
C GLY A 19 -1.02 -65.94 40.89
N THR A 20 0.05 -65.52 40.22
CA THR A 20 0.29 -64.13 39.80
C THR A 20 -0.35 -63.83 38.45
N ALA A 21 -0.90 -62.62 38.30
CA ALA A 21 -1.32 -62.05 37.03
C ALA A 21 -0.67 -60.67 36.84
N THR A 22 -0.06 -60.45 35.68
CA THR A 22 0.58 -59.18 35.32
C THR A 22 -0.16 -58.52 34.16
N LEU A 23 -0.30 -57.20 34.21
CA LEU A 23 -0.83 -56.39 33.11
C LEU A 23 -0.12 -55.04 33.06
N THR A 24 -0.27 -54.34 31.95
CA THR A 24 0.26 -52.98 31.79
C THR A 24 -0.89 -51.97 31.84
N PHE A 25 -0.76 -50.97 32.71
CA PHE A 25 -1.59 -49.77 32.70
C PHE A 25 -0.89 -48.66 31.91
N SER A 26 -1.64 -47.90 31.13
CA SER A 26 -1.17 -46.69 30.45
C SER A 26 -2.15 -45.54 30.68
N SER A 27 -1.64 -44.32 30.77
CA SER A 27 -2.45 -43.11 31.00
C SER A 27 -3.41 -42.78 29.86
N GLY A 28 -3.25 -43.40 28.69
CA GLY A 28 -4.03 -43.13 27.49
C GLY A 28 -3.71 -41.77 26.84
N SER A 29 -4.59 -41.32 25.93
CA SER A 29 -4.42 -40.07 25.18
C SER A 29 -4.88 -38.83 25.94
N ASN A 30 -5.54 -38.99 27.08
CA ASN A 30 -6.05 -37.86 27.84
C ASN A 30 -4.92 -37.26 28.69
N PRO A 31 -4.60 -35.97 28.54
CA PRO A 31 -3.43 -35.36 29.19
C PRO A 31 -3.73 -34.77 30.59
N ILE A 32 -4.92 -34.94 31.14
CA ILE A 32 -5.30 -34.35 32.44
C ILE A 32 -4.62 -35.08 33.60
N ASN A 33 -3.99 -34.33 34.52
CA ASN A 33 -3.50 -34.85 35.80
C ASN A 33 -4.67 -35.34 36.66
N ARG A 34 -4.58 -36.57 37.15
CA ARG A 34 -5.67 -37.26 37.88
C ARG A 34 -5.17 -38.52 38.56
N THR A 35 -6.03 -39.10 39.39
CA THR A 35 -5.84 -40.44 39.94
C THR A 35 -6.66 -41.45 39.15
N ALA A 36 -6.03 -42.53 38.70
CA ALA A 36 -6.68 -43.69 38.11
C ALA A 36 -6.89 -44.77 39.18
N THR A 37 -8.11 -45.29 39.29
CA THR A 37 -8.45 -46.39 40.19
C THR A 37 -8.56 -47.67 39.36
N ILE A 38 -7.70 -48.64 39.65
CA ILE A 38 -7.68 -49.95 39.00
C ILE A 38 -8.31 -50.97 39.95
N THR A 39 -9.33 -51.68 39.47
CA THR A 39 -10.02 -52.74 40.23
C THR A 39 -9.68 -54.12 39.65
N ALA A 40 -9.15 -54.98 40.51
CA ALA A 40 -8.93 -56.39 40.23
C ALA A 40 -10.02 -57.24 40.87
N THR A 41 -10.52 -58.24 40.14
CA THR A 41 -11.56 -59.16 40.64
C THR A 41 -11.24 -60.58 40.21
N SER A 42 -11.31 -61.53 41.14
CA SER A 42 -11.24 -62.97 40.88
C SER A 42 -12.35 -63.67 41.66
N GLY A 43 -13.32 -64.26 40.96
CA GLY A 43 -14.53 -64.78 41.60
C GLY A 43 -15.28 -63.68 42.38
N SER A 44 -15.44 -63.87 43.70
CA SER A 44 -16.12 -62.93 44.60
C SER A 44 -15.20 -61.93 45.33
N ILE A 45 -13.88 -62.04 45.17
CA ILE A 45 -12.92 -61.16 45.85
C ILE A 45 -12.43 -60.05 44.91
N SER A 46 -12.29 -58.83 45.43
CA SER A 46 -11.76 -57.69 44.68
C SER A 46 -10.74 -56.88 45.49
N SER A 47 -9.88 -56.15 44.77
CA SER A 47 -8.89 -55.23 45.34
C SER A 47 -8.72 -54.02 44.43
N LEU A 48 -8.33 -52.87 45.03
CA LEU A 48 -8.13 -51.61 44.34
C LEU A 48 -6.69 -51.12 44.45
N VAL A 49 -6.20 -50.50 43.38
CA VAL A 49 -4.91 -49.81 43.33
C VAL A 49 -5.13 -48.43 42.72
N GLN A 50 -4.56 -47.40 43.34
CA GLN A 50 -4.58 -46.04 42.80
C GLN A 50 -3.24 -45.72 42.14
N VAL A 51 -3.30 -45.13 40.95
CA VAL A 51 -2.14 -44.70 40.17
C VAL A 51 -2.31 -43.22 39.84
N GLU A 52 -1.34 -42.40 40.20
CA GLU A 52 -1.35 -40.98 39.85
C GLU A 52 -0.82 -40.78 38.42
N VAL A 53 -1.62 -40.12 37.59
CA VAL A 53 -1.20 -39.58 36.29
C VAL A 53 -0.85 -38.12 36.53
N VAL A 54 0.44 -37.80 36.46
CA VAL A 54 1.02 -36.48 36.81
C VAL A 54 1.81 -35.89 35.63
N ASP A 55 2.54 -34.81 35.89
CA ASP A 55 3.48 -34.12 34.98
C ASP A 55 2.90 -33.25 33.86
N SER A 56 1.58 -33.20 33.66
CA SER A 56 1.01 -32.11 32.86
C SER A 56 1.13 -30.78 33.62
N THR A 57 1.51 -29.73 32.89
CA THR A 57 1.83 -28.41 33.46
C THR A 57 0.92 -27.33 32.91
N VAL A 58 0.63 -26.32 33.73
CA VAL A 58 0.09 -25.04 33.30
C VAL A 58 1.04 -23.94 33.76
N THR A 59 1.31 -22.97 32.90
CA THR A 59 2.02 -21.74 33.26
C THR A 59 1.13 -20.55 33.01
N LEU A 60 1.22 -19.53 33.87
CA LEU A 60 0.53 -18.25 33.72
C LEU A 60 1.57 -17.14 33.77
N SER A 61 1.59 -16.31 32.74
CA SER A 61 2.44 -15.12 32.65
C SER A 61 1.59 -13.90 32.32
N ALA A 62 2.01 -12.74 32.80
CA ALA A 62 1.42 -11.44 32.53
C ALA A 62 2.49 -10.54 31.90
N ASP A 63 2.11 -9.73 30.92
CA ASP A 63 3.00 -8.74 30.28
C ASP A 63 3.11 -7.42 31.06
N GLY A 64 2.38 -7.30 32.17
CA GLY A 64 2.48 -6.20 33.13
C GLY A 64 2.15 -6.68 34.55
N SER A 65 2.40 -5.81 35.53
CA SER A 65 2.18 -6.09 36.95
C SER A 65 1.33 -5.05 37.68
N SER A 66 0.91 -3.97 36.98
CA SER A 66 0.12 -2.88 37.54
C SER A 66 -1.01 -2.46 36.60
N LEU A 67 -2.19 -2.19 37.16
CA LEU A 67 -3.37 -1.66 36.48
C LEU A 67 -3.92 -0.47 37.27
N THR A 68 -4.73 0.35 36.61
CA THR A 68 -5.48 1.43 37.27
C THR A 68 -6.96 1.05 37.42
N THR A 69 -7.65 1.64 38.40
CA THR A 69 -9.11 1.53 38.55
C THR A 69 -9.89 2.25 37.44
N ALA A 70 -9.22 2.96 36.52
CA ALA A 70 -9.87 3.61 35.38
C ALA A 70 -10.37 2.59 34.33
N GLY A 71 -9.82 1.37 34.33
CA GLY A 71 -10.24 0.28 33.46
C GLY A 71 -9.90 0.47 31.98
N THR A 72 -9.13 1.50 31.62
CA THR A 72 -8.68 1.80 30.24
C THR A 72 -7.43 1.02 29.86
N ASP A 73 -6.56 0.73 30.82
CA ASP A 73 -5.36 -0.09 30.62
C ASP A 73 -5.68 -1.56 30.80
N SER A 74 -5.01 -2.43 30.04
CA SER A 74 -5.17 -3.88 30.15
C SER A 74 -3.83 -4.60 30.12
N ILE A 75 -3.74 -5.67 30.89
CA ILE A 75 -2.61 -6.61 30.89
C ILE A 75 -3.01 -7.85 30.11
N THR A 76 -2.14 -8.36 29.25
CA THR A 76 -2.31 -9.64 28.58
C THR A 76 -1.84 -10.77 29.48
N LEU A 77 -2.73 -11.71 29.74
CA LEU A 77 -2.43 -12.98 30.38
C LEU A 77 -2.15 -14.03 29.30
N THR A 78 -1.00 -14.69 29.40
CA THR A 78 -0.63 -15.83 28.55
C THR A 78 -0.57 -17.09 29.41
N ILE A 79 -1.51 -18.00 29.14
CA ILE A 79 -1.61 -19.31 29.78
C ILE A 79 -1.09 -20.35 28.79
N THR A 80 -0.20 -21.24 29.23
CA THR A 80 0.31 -22.34 28.41
C THR A 80 0.11 -23.66 29.12
N ALA A 81 -0.59 -24.60 28.48
CA ALA A 81 -0.83 -25.94 28.98
C ALA A 81 -0.02 -26.96 28.17
N LYS A 82 0.80 -27.76 28.86
CA LYS A 82 1.63 -28.81 28.27
C LYS A 82 1.32 -30.16 28.91
N ASN A 83 1.39 -31.23 28.13
CA ASN A 83 1.30 -32.59 28.64
C ASN A 83 2.60 -33.03 29.34
N ALA A 84 2.59 -34.22 29.96
CA ALA A 84 3.76 -34.83 30.59
C ALA A 84 4.99 -34.98 29.66
N GLY A 85 4.79 -35.02 28.34
CA GLY A 85 5.87 -35.06 27.35
C GLY A 85 6.45 -33.68 26.99
N GLY A 86 5.96 -32.60 27.61
CA GLY A 86 6.39 -31.22 27.32
C GLY A 86 5.75 -30.59 26.08
N TYR A 87 4.83 -31.27 25.41
CA TYR A 87 4.15 -30.76 24.22
C TYR A 87 2.89 -29.97 24.59
N GLY A 88 2.66 -28.86 23.88
CA GLY A 88 1.47 -28.03 24.06
C GLY A 88 0.19 -28.79 23.73
N VAL A 89 -0.83 -28.69 24.58
CA VAL A 89 -2.11 -29.37 24.41
C VAL A 89 -3.15 -28.37 23.91
N ASN A 90 -3.53 -28.45 22.63
CA ASN A 90 -4.63 -27.65 22.09
C ASN A 90 -5.99 -28.22 22.54
N GLY A 91 -6.97 -27.35 22.69
CA GLY A 91 -8.33 -27.70 23.15
C GLY A 91 -8.45 -27.93 24.66
N ALA A 92 -7.37 -27.79 25.43
CA ALA A 92 -7.44 -27.89 26.89
C ALA A 92 -8.26 -26.73 27.45
N SER A 93 -9.27 -27.05 28.28
CA SER A 93 -10.10 -26.06 28.96
C SER A 93 -9.30 -25.31 30.03
N VAL A 94 -9.42 -23.99 30.03
CA VAL A 94 -8.78 -23.07 30.97
C VAL A 94 -9.86 -22.33 31.74
N ILE A 95 -9.70 -22.27 33.07
CA ILE A 95 -10.53 -21.47 33.97
C ILE A 95 -9.63 -20.50 34.73
N LEU A 96 -9.99 -19.23 34.74
CA LEU A 96 -9.33 -18.18 35.50
C LEU A 96 -10.20 -17.78 36.69
N THR A 97 -9.56 -17.67 37.85
CA THR A 97 -10.13 -17.12 39.07
C THR A 97 -9.20 -16.06 39.65
N GLN A 98 -9.72 -15.21 40.52
CA GLN A 98 -8.93 -14.23 41.25
C GLN A 98 -9.15 -14.36 42.75
N SER A 99 -8.17 -13.93 43.53
CA SER A 99 -8.27 -13.77 44.98
C SER A 99 -7.48 -12.54 45.42
N SER A 100 -7.96 -11.86 46.46
CA SER A 100 -7.28 -10.73 47.07
C SER A 100 -7.45 -10.78 48.59
N THR A 101 -6.43 -10.28 49.32
CA THR A 101 -6.46 -10.12 50.78
C THR A 101 -6.79 -8.69 51.22
N ASP A 102 -6.72 -7.70 50.32
CA ASP A 102 -6.92 -6.28 50.58
C ASP A 102 -8.17 -5.69 49.89
N GLY A 103 -8.99 -6.55 49.26
CA GLY A 103 -10.21 -6.17 48.57
C GLY A 103 -10.01 -5.73 47.12
N GLY A 104 -8.79 -5.82 46.60
CA GLY A 104 -8.48 -5.60 45.19
C GLY A 104 -9.24 -6.56 44.27
N SER A 105 -9.60 -6.07 43.08
CA SER A 105 -10.25 -6.90 42.07
C SER A 105 -9.93 -6.46 40.65
N VAL A 106 -9.99 -7.41 39.73
CA VAL A 106 -9.83 -7.21 38.28
C VAL A 106 -11.01 -7.75 37.50
N THR A 107 -11.19 -7.28 36.27
CA THR A 107 -12.18 -7.79 35.31
C THR A 107 -11.47 -8.56 34.21
N PHE A 108 -11.83 -9.83 34.00
CA PHE A 108 -11.33 -10.63 32.88
C PHE A 108 -12.15 -10.35 31.63
N ALA A 109 -11.49 -10.13 30.48
CA ALA A 109 -12.18 -10.12 29.19
C ALA A 109 -12.81 -11.49 28.88
N ALA A 110 -12.10 -12.57 29.23
CA ALA A 110 -12.61 -13.93 29.27
C ALA A 110 -12.04 -14.68 30.47
N SER A 111 -12.91 -15.17 31.35
CA SER A 111 -12.53 -15.98 32.52
C SER A 111 -12.46 -17.48 32.21
N THR A 112 -12.92 -17.91 31.04
CA THR A 112 -12.82 -19.29 30.55
C THR A 112 -12.45 -19.31 29.07
N GLY A 113 -11.88 -20.42 28.61
CA GLY A 113 -11.56 -20.62 27.20
C GLY A 113 -10.86 -21.95 26.94
N THR A 114 -10.42 -22.14 25.69
CA THR A 114 -9.62 -23.30 25.29
C THR A 114 -8.29 -22.86 24.70
N THR A 115 -7.27 -23.68 24.91
CA THR A 115 -5.94 -23.45 24.35
C THR A 115 -5.90 -23.74 22.84
N SER A 116 -5.05 -23.03 22.11
CA SER A 116 -4.84 -23.19 20.67
C SER A 116 -3.37 -22.91 20.31
N THR A 117 -3.02 -23.02 19.02
CA THR A 117 -1.70 -22.62 18.54
C THR A 117 -1.67 -21.11 18.30
N VAL A 118 -0.78 -20.40 18.98
CA VAL A 118 -0.56 -18.96 18.84
C VAL A 118 0.93 -18.73 18.53
N ASN A 119 1.24 -18.01 17.45
CA ASN A 119 2.62 -17.70 17.02
C ASN A 119 3.55 -18.93 17.07
N SER A 120 3.14 -20.02 16.41
CA SER A 120 3.87 -21.30 16.36
C SER A 120 4.07 -22.03 17.70
N THR A 121 3.46 -21.55 18.79
CA THR A 121 3.46 -22.20 20.10
C THR A 121 2.10 -22.86 20.36
N ALA A 122 2.06 -24.18 20.48
CA ALA A 122 0.84 -24.94 20.78
C ALA A 122 0.48 -24.87 22.28
N GLY A 123 -0.81 -25.06 22.59
CA GLY A 123 -1.30 -25.15 23.97
C GLY A 123 -1.47 -23.81 24.66
N VAL A 124 -1.69 -22.71 23.92
CA VAL A 124 -1.73 -21.34 24.45
C VAL A 124 -3.17 -20.82 24.51
N PHE A 125 -3.54 -20.20 25.63
CA PHE A 125 -4.75 -19.38 25.78
C PHE A 125 -4.34 -17.96 26.20
N LYS A 126 -4.86 -16.95 25.50
CA LYS A 126 -4.61 -15.54 25.80
C LYS A 126 -5.92 -14.83 26.12
N THR A 127 -5.89 -13.98 27.13
CA THR A 127 -6.99 -13.10 27.51
C THR A 127 -6.41 -11.83 28.13
N THR A 128 -7.21 -10.79 28.26
CA THR A 128 -6.80 -9.56 28.93
C THR A 128 -7.52 -9.39 30.26
N VAL A 129 -6.92 -8.57 31.12
CA VAL A 129 -7.45 -8.23 32.43
C VAL A 129 -7.32 -6.73 32.67
N THR A 130 -8.37 -6.10 33.19
CA THR A 130 -8.42 -4.66 33.53
C THR A 130 -8.65 -4.47 35.03
N GLY A 131 -8.18 -3.35 35.58
CA GLY A 131 -8.34 -3.05 37.00
C GLY A 131 -9.79 -2.70 37.34
N ALA A 132 -10.31 -3.19 38.46
CA ALA A 132 -11.67 -2.87 38.92
C ALA A 132 -11.64 -2.19 40.31
N THR A 133 -11.07 -2.83 41.32
CA THR A 133 -10.92 -2.26 42.67
C THR A 133 -9.45 -2.22 43.05
N ALA A 134 -9.00 -1.10 43.63
CA ALA A 134 -7.63 -0.95 44.10
C ALA A 134 -7.26 -2.01 45.15
N GLY A 135 -6.03 -2.52 45.06
CA GLY A 135 -5.50 -3.60 45.89
C GLY A 135 -4.67 -4.61 45.09
N THR A 136 -4.03 -5.54 45.79
CA THR A 136 -3.25 -6.63 45.20
C THR A 136 -4.15 -7.81 44.87
N VAL A 137 -4.06 -8.30 43.63
CA VAL A 137 -4.89 -9.38 43.10
C VAL A 137 -4.02 -10.54 42.64
N THR A 138 -4.23 -11.72 43.20
CA THR A 138 -3.64 -12.98 42.72
C THR A 138 -4.58 -13.60 41.69
N ILE A 139 -4.14 -13.67 40.44
CA ILE A 139 -4.83 -14.34 39.34
C ILE A 139 -4.36 -15.79 39.31
N ILE A 140 -5.30 -16.73 39.22
CA ILE A 140 -5.06 -18.17 39.24
C ILE A 140 -5.66 -18.77 37.97
N SER A 141 -4.84 -19.49 37.21
CA SER A 141 -5.28 -20.32 36.08
C SER A 141 -5.36 -21.78 36.50
N ARG A 142 -6.37 -22.50 36.01
CA ARG A 142 -6.54 -23.94 36.15
C ARG A 142 -6.71 -24.57 34.77
N ALA A 143 -5.86 -25.54 34.46
CA ALA A 143 -5.91 -26.33 33.22
C ALA A 143 -5.25 -27.69 33.44
N LEU A 144 -5.68 -28.73 32.72
CA LEU A 144 -5.12 -30.09 32.78
C LEU A 144 -4.99 -30.69 34.19
N GLY A 145 -5.89 -30.31 35.12
CA GLY A 145 -5.87 -30.80 36.50
C GLY A 145 -4.81 -30.16 37.40
N THR A 146 -4.15 -29.09 36.95
CA THR A 146 -3.15 -28.32 37.71
C THR A 146 -3.45 -26.81 37.67
N SER A 147 -2.70 -26.01 38.43
CA SER A 147 -2.89 -24.56 38.52
C SER A 147 -1.58 -23.77 38.56
N ALA A 148 -1.63 -22.53 38.06
CA ALA A 148 -0.55 -21.55 38.16
C ALA A 148 -1.12 -20.17 38.50
N SER A 149 -0.35 -19.33 39.19
CA SER A 149 -0.79 -18.00 39.61
C SER A 149 0.23 -16.90 39.30
N THR A 150 -0.26 -15.66 39.20
CA THR A 150 0.54 -14.44 39.12
C THR A 150 -0.16 -13.32 39.90
N ASN A 151 0.60 -12.32 40.37
CA ASN A 151 0.05 -11.17 41.09
C ASN A 151 0.00 -9.93 40.19
N VAL A 152 -1.06 -9.14 40.33
CA VAL A 152 -1.25 -7.83 39.69
C VAL A 152 -1.69 -6.83 40.76
N THR A 153 -1.10 -5.63 40.76
CA THR A 153 -1.51 -4.54 41.66
C THR A 153 -2.46 -3.60 40.93
N VAL A 154 -3.64 -3.35 41.49
CA VAL A 154 -4.56 -2.33 40.99
C VAL A 154 -4.39 -1.09 41.87
N ALA A 155 -3.96 0.02 41.29
CA ALA A 155 -3.88 1.31 41.99
C ALA A 155 -5.06 2.19 41.61
N THR A 156 -5.44 3.12 42.49
CA THR A 156 -6.35 4.19 42.06
C THR A 156 -5.65 5.06 41.03
N ALA A 157 -6.37 5.58 40.02
CA ALA A 157 -5.77 6.46 39.02
C ALA A 157 -5.05 7.67 39.65
N ALA A 158 -5.54 8.15 40.80
CA ALA A 158 -4.94 9.24 41.57
C ALA A 158 -3.59 8.89 42.24
N GLU A 159 -3.27 7.60 42.42
CA GLU A 159 -2.02 7.12 43.04
C GLU A 159 -0.95 6.70 42.04
N THR A 160 -1.24 6.71 40.74
CA THR A 160 -0.26 6.43 39.69
C THR A 160 0.42 7.73 39.25
N PHE A 161 1.74 7.72 39.09
CA PHE A 161 2.45 8.89 38.58
C PHE A 161 2.11 9.10 37.10
N ALA A 162 1.34 10.14 36.79
CA ALA A 162 0.90 10.47 35.43
C ALA A 162 0.42 11.92 35.35
N VAL A 163 0.48 12.53 34.18
CA VAL A 163 -0.26 13.77 33.89
C VAL A 163 -1.76 13.46 34.03
N ASP A 164 -2.44 14.21 34.90
CA ASP A 164 -3.84 13.97 35.24
C ASP A 164 -4.78 14.85 34.43
N LYS A 165 -4.50 16.16 34.42
CA LYS A 165 -5.36 17.18 33.83
C LYS A 165 -4.57 18.43 33.51
N GLN A 166 -5.11 19.23 32.60
CA GLN A 166 -4.57 20.49 32.15
C GLN A 166 -5.66 21.58 32.10
N TRP A 167 -5.24 22.83 32.30
CA TRP A 167 -6.11 24.02 32.17
C TRP A 167 -5.44 25.03 31.25
N LEU A 168 -6.21 25.56 30.28
CA LEU A 168 -5.79 26.65 29.42
C LEU A 168 -6.49 27.94 29.87
N ASP A 169 -5.73 28.93 30.32
CA ASP A 169 -6.25 30.17 30.91
C ASP A 169 -7.38 29.93 31.91
N THR A 170 -7.17 28.98 32.84
CA THR A 170 -8.13 28.52 33.87
C THR A 170 -9.30 27.65 33.37
N VAL A 171 -9.44 27.42 32.06
CA VAL A 171 -10.46 26.53 31.49
C VAL A 171 -9.94 25.09 31.46
N ASP A 172 -10.69 24.18 32.07
CA ASP A 172 -10.38 22.75 32.08
C ASP A 172 -10.49 22.15 30.66
N ILE A 173 -9.37 21.66 30.14
CA ILE A 173 -9.29 21.02 28.81
C ILE A 173 -9.12 19.50 28.89
N GLY A 174 -9.21 18.90 30.09
CA GLY A 174 -8.94 17.48 30.32
C GLY A 174 -7.45 17.16 30.25
N ASN A 175 -7.08 16.02 29.66
CA ASN A 175 -5.67 15.64 29.46
C ASN A 175 -5.39 15.30 27.99
N PRO A 176 -5.46 16.29 27.07
CA PRO A 176 -5.13 16.07 25.68
C PRO A 176 -3.62 15.81 25.54
N ASN A 177 -3.26 14.90 24.64
CA ASN A 177 -1.88 14.69 24.20
C ASN A 177 -1.90 14.39 22.70
N PRO A 178 -1.49 15.33 21.83
CA PRO A 178 -0.84 16.62 22.14
C PRO A 178 -1.82 17.69 22.66
N SER A 179 -1.30 18.63 23.46
CA SER A 179 -1.98 19.86 23.91
C SER A 179 -1.73 21.04 22.98
N ALA A 180 -2.54 22.08 23.10
CA ALA A 180 -2.45 23.31 22.32
C ALA A 180 -2.55 24.55 23.23
N MET A 181 -1.77 25.58 22.92
CA MET A 181 -1.87 26.91 23.52
C MET A 181 -1.41 27.99 22.55
N GLU A 182 -1.87 29.23 22.74
CA GLU A 182 -1.38 30.42 22.05
C GLU A 182 -0.30 31.14 22.87
N VAL A 183 0.53 31.94 22.21
CA VAL A 183 1.49 32.84 22.87
C VAL A 183 0.72 33.76 23.82
N GLY A 184 1.23 33.89 25.05
CA GLY A 184 0.58 34.69 26.10
C GLY A 184 -0.47 33.96 26.93
N GLN A 185 -0.86 32.73 26.58
CA GLN A 185 -1.73 31.90 27.43
C GLN A 185 -0.94 31.18 28.53
N ASP A 186 -1.65 30.82 29.60
CA ASP A 186 -1.18 29.98 30.70
C ASP A 186 -1.67 28.54 30.49
N LEU A 187 -0.75 27.58 30.34
CA LEU A 187 -1.09 26.16 30.36
C LEU A 187 -0.69 25.54 31.70
N GLU A 188 -1.67 25.36 32.60
CA GLU A 188 -1.45 24.63 33.85
C GLU A 188 -1.48 23.12 33.60
N ILE A 189 -0.44 22.41 34.04
CA ILE A 189 -0.32 20.95 33.95
C ILE A 189 -0.30 20.38 35.36
N GLN A 190 -1.24 19.48 35.65
CA GLN A 190 -1.35 18.79 36.93
C GLN A 190 -1.00 17.31 36.79
N VAL A 191 -0.26 16.80 37.77
CA VAL A 191 0.27 15.44 37.82
C VAL A 191 -0.27 14.72 39.05
N ASN A 192 -0.70 13.48 38.89
CA ASN A 192 -0.98 12.54 39.98
C ASN A 192 0.32 12.09 40.63
N VAL A 193 0.41 12.12 41.96
CA VAL A 193 1.69 11.86 42.66
C VAL A 193 1.57 10.76 43.72
N PRO A 194 2.12 9.55 43.50
CA PRO A 194 2.15 8.47 44.48
C PRO A 194 2.87 8.89 45.78
N THR A 195 2.49 8.30 46.92
CA THR A 195 3.07 8.61 48.25
C THR A 195 4.58 8.41 48.36
N SER A 196 5.19 7.59 47.50
CA SER A 196 6.63 7.41 47.39
C SER A 196 7.36 8.62 46.81
N VAL A 197 6.67 9.50 46.08
CA VAL A 197 7.24 10.67 45.40
C VAL A 197 6.97 11.92 46.23
N SER A 198 8.04 12.65 46.57
CA SER A 198 7.95 13.89 47.37
C SER A 198 7.95 15.16 46.52
N ASN A 199 8.72 15.19 45.43
CA ASN A 199 8.86 16.34 44.54
C ASN A 199 8.76 15.91 43.09
N VAL A 200 7.97 16.62 42.31
CA VAL A 200 7.85 16.44 40.86
C VAL A 200 8.67 17.51 40.16
N THR A 201 9.52 17.10 39.22
CA THR A 201 10.18 18.04 38.32
C THR A 201 9.39 18.10 37.01
N PHE A 202 9.01 19.30 36.61
CA PHE A 202 8.47 19.61 35.31
C PHE A 202 9.59 20.17 34.44
N SER A 203 9.77 19.64 33.24
CA SER A 203 10.80 20.08 32.29
C SER A 203 10.18 20.25 30.90
N THR A 204 10.60 21.26 30.15
CA THR A 204 10.15 21.53 28.79
C THR A 204 11.34 21.76 27.84
N THR A 205 11.19 21.44 26.56
CA THR A 205 12.17 21.79 25.52
C THR A 205 12.07 23.24 25.05
N TYR A 206 10.92 23.90 25.27
CA TYR A 206 10.72 25.32 24.97
C TYR A 206 9.67 25.94 25.91
N GLY A 207 9.78 27.25 26.14
CA GLY A 207 8.94 27.99 27.08
C GLY A 207 9.55 28.06 28.48
N SER A 208 8.77 28.58 29.43
CA SER A 208 9.20 28.79 30.80
C SER A 208 8.11 28.41 31.79
N TRP A 209 8.50 27.87 32.94
CA TRP A 209 7.56 27.58 34.02
C TRP A 209 7.41 28.77 34.97
N ALA A 210 6.16 29.13 35.30
CA ALA A 210 5.88 30.20 36.26
C ALA A 210 6.53 29.89 37.62
N GLY A 211 7.30 30.85 38.16
CA GLY A 211 8.03 30.68 39.43
C GLY A 211 9.29 29.80 39.36
N GLY A 212 9.69 29.35 38.17
CA GLY A 212 10.88 28.53 37.92
C GLY A 212 12.10 29.32 37.46
N SER A 213 13.18 28.59 37.13
CA SER A 213 14.45 29.16 36.64
C SER A 213 14.61 29.10 35.11
N GLY A 214 13.52 28.82 34.37
CA GLY A 214 13.51 28.68 32.91
C GLY A 214 12.76 27.42 32.48
N THR A 215 13.46 26.53 31.77
CA THR A 215 12.89 25.31 31.14
C THR A 215 12.50 24.20 32.11
N TRP A 216 12.72 24.37 33.42
CA TRP A 216 12.29 23.41 34.42
C TRP A 216 11.89 24.08 35.75
N ILE A 217 11.06 23.38 36.52
CA ILE A 217 10.66 23.73 37.88
C ILE A 217 10.46 22.47 38.72
N GLN A 218 10.80 22.57 40.01
CA GLN A 218 10.48 21.54 41.00
C GLN A 218 9.28 21.99 41.83
N VAL A 219 8.26 21.13 41.89
CA VAL A 219 7.03 21.38 42.63
C VAL A 219 6.86 20.28 43.68
N PRO A 220 6.73 20.64 44.97
CA PRO A 220 6.45 19.65 46.01
C PRO A 220 5.05 19.06 45.81
N ALA A 221 4.94 17.76 46.02
CA ALA A 221 3.67 17.07 45.95
C ALA A 221 2.79 17.48 47.15
N ALA A 222 1.61 18.04 46.85
CA ALA A 222 0.67 18.56 47.83
C ALA A 222 -0.58 17.66 47.95
N GLY A 223 -1.30 17.78 49.07
CA GLY A 223 -2.53 17.01 49.34
C GLY A 223 -2.29 15.76 50.19
N VAL A 224 -3.33 14.93 50.31
CA VAL A 224 -3.33 13.67 51.07
C VAL A 224 -3.61 12.49 50.14
N SER A 225 -3.01 11.32 50.41
CA SER A 225 -3.29 10.09 49.65
C SER A 225 -4.79 9.79 49.68
N PRO A 226 -5.41 9.35 48.58
CA PRO A 226 -4.82 9.04 47.26
C PRO A 226 -4.67 10.24 46.30
N ASN A 227 -5.14 11.44 46.68
CA ASN A 227 -5.30 12.58 45.75
C ASN A 227 -4.14 13.58 45.81
N ARG A 228 -2.90 13.09 45.91
CA ARG A 228 -1.73 13.97 45.94
C ARG A 228 -1.44 14.47 44.53
N LYS A 229 -1.20 15.78 44.40
CA LYS A 229 -1.00 16.47 43.13
C LYS A 229 0.23 17.36 43.14
N ALA A 230 0.80 17.59 41.97
CA ALA A 230 1.69 18.71 41.71
C ALA A 230 1.20 19.43 40.45
N SER A 231 1.16 20.76 40.48
CA SER A 231 0.75 21.60 39.35
C SER A 231 1.87 22.59 39.00
N ALA A 232 2.08 22.85 37.71
CA ALA A 232 2.94 23.91 37.23
C ALA A 232 2.33 24.58 35.99
N ILE A 233 2.56 25.89 35.83
CA ILE A 233 2.06 26.67 34.70
C ILE A 233 3.18 26.85 33.69
N LEU A 234 2.96 26.41 32.46
CA LEU A 234 3.84 26.60 31.32
C LEU A 234 3.42 27.85 30.54
N ASN A 235 4.38 28.73 30.29
CA ASN A 235 4.26 29.91 29.45
C ASN A 235 5.12 29.78 28.20
N THR A 236 4.72 30.48 27.13
CA THR A 236 5.52 30.61 25.91
C THR A 236 5.51 32.04 25.37
N ASP A 237 6.62 32.43 24.76
CA ASP A 237 6.82 33.71 24.07
C ASP A 237 6.93 33.55 22.54
N ALA A 238 6.88 32.32 22.02
CA ALA A 238 6.98 32.04 20.59
C ALA A 238 6.15 30.83 20.18
N ALA A 239 5.71 30.82 18.92
CA ALA A 239 5.04 29.68 18.33
C ALA A 239 6.06 28.59 17.92
N THR A 240 5.90 27.39 18.45
CA THR A 240 6.77 26.24 18.23
C THR A 240 6.11 24.96 18.77
N THR A 241 6.83 23.85 18.81
CA THR A 241 6.41 22.64 19.53
C THR A 241 7.35 22.40 20.70
N ALA A 242 6.79 22.15 21.89
CA ALA A 242 7.52 21.79 23.08
C ALA A 242 7.21 20.35 23.49
N ASN A 243 8.23 19.62 23.94
CA ASN A 243 8.03 18.37 24.66
C ASN A 243 8.19 18.66 26.16
N VAL A 244 7.16 18.30 26.92
CA VAL A 244 7.12 18.37 28.37
C VAL A 244 7.36 16.98 28.94
N MET A 245 8.25 16.89 29.92
CA MET A 245 8.48 15.70 30.73
C MET A 245 8.21 16.05 32.18
N VAL A 246 7.39 15.25 32.84
CA VAL A 246 7.17 15.31 34.29
C VAL A 246 7.76 14.06 34.91
N TYR A 247 8.53 14.20 35.99
CA TYR A 247 9.20 13.04 36.60
C TYR A 247 9.42 13.19 38.10
N ASP A 248 9.57 12.07 38.80
CA ASP A 248 10.03 12.06 40.19
C ASP A 248 11.47 12.57 40.27
N THR A 249 11.66 13.65 41.01
CA THR A 249 12.97 14.31 41.18
C THR A 249 14.05 13.35 41.68
N ALA A 250 13.68 12.36 42.51
CA ALA A 250 14.62 11.38 43.04
C ALA A 250 14.87 10.21 42.07
N ASN A 251 13.97 9.98 41.11
CA ASN A 251 14.06 8.88 40.15
C ASN A 251 13.40 9.21 38.81
N THR A 252 14.20 9.56 37.81
CA THR A 252 13.72 9.93 36.47
C THR A 252 13.04 8.78 35.71
N SER A 253 13.13 7.52 36.17
CA SER A 253 12.42 6.40 35.55
C SER A 253 10.91 6.43 35.84
N THR A 254 10.49 7.16 36.88
CA THR A 254 9.08 7.44 37.16
C THR A 254 8.75 8.77 36.50
N ASN A 255 8.18 8.70 35.30
CA ASN A 255 7.92 9.87 34.48
C ASN A 255 6.65 9.69 33.62
N ASP A 256 6.20 10.82 33.07
CA ASP A 256 5.20 10.90 32.02
C ASP A 256 5.56 12.06 31.07
N THR A 257 5.02 12.06 29.86
CA THR A 257 5.37 13.03 28.81
C THR A 257 4.14 13.60 28.11
N LEU A 258 4.25 14.85 27.69
CA LEU A 258 3.21 15.57 26.97
C LEU A 258 3.85 16.38 25.84
N GLN A 259 3.25 16.36 24.65
CA GLN A 259 3.62 17.30 23.59
C GLN A 259 2.69 18.52 23.62
N VAL A 260 3.25 19.72 23.48
CA VAL A 260 2.50 20.98 23.47
C VAL A 260 2.79 21.75 22.19
N TYR A 261 1.75 22.01 21.41
CA TYR A 261 1.80 22.90 20.27
C TYR A 261 1.51 24.33 20.71
N MET A 262 2.47 25.23 20.46
CA MET A 262 2.40 26.64 20.79
C MET A 262 2.19 27.42 19.49
N THR A 263 1.11 28.19 19.40
CA THR A 263 0.77 28.99 18.20
C THR A 263 0.78 30.47 18.46
N SER A 264 0.89 31.27 17.40
CA SER A 264 0.78 32.71 17.50
C SER A 264 -0.65 33.14 17.81
N ASP A 265 -0.80 34.15 18.67
CA ASP A 265 -2.04 34.88 18.95
C ASP A 265 -2.27 36.04 17.94
N ALA A 266 -1.30 36.28 17.05
CA ALA A 266 -1.36 37.35 16.08
C ALA A 266 -2.33 37.05 14.92
N SER A 267 -2.79 38.12 14.26
CA SER A 267 -3.65 37.98 13.09
C SER A 267 -2.94 37.24 11.94
N PRO A 268 -3.67 36.40 11.18
CA PRO A 268 -3.13 35.72 10.01
C PRO A 268 -2.66 36.75 8.96
N ASN A 269 -1.54 36.46 8.30
CA ASN A 269 -0.92 37.34 7.32
C ASN A 269 -0.64 36.64 5.98
N SER A 270 -0.38 35.33 5.99
CA SER A 270 -0.11 34.56 4.77
C SER A 270 -0.64 33.13 4.87
N ILE A 271 -0.99 32.55 3.73
CA ILE A 271 -1.34 31.14 3.57
C ILE A 271 -0.45 30.48 2.52
N ILE A 272 0.02 29.26 2.79
CA ILE A 272 0.74 28.40 1.84
C ILE A 272 -0.09 27.14 1.64
N LEU A 273 -0.27 26.72 0.38
CA LEU A 273 -1.08 25.57 0.02
C LEU A 273 -0.24 24.51 -0.69
N GLN A 274 -0.37 23.26 -0.28
CA GLN A 274 0.35 22.12 -0.86
C GLN A 274 -0.61 20.97 -1.15
N ALA A 275 -0.37 20.25 -2.24
CA ALA A 275 -1.10 19.04 -2.62
C ALA A 275 -0.17 17.82 -2.55
N SER A 276 -0.66 16.70 -2.04
CA SER A 276 0.09 15.45 -1.97
C SER A 276 -0.84 14.23 -2.10
N PRO A 277 -0.69 13.39 -3.14
CA PRO A 277 0.20 13.56 -4.30
C PRO A 277 -0.26 14.68 -5.24
N THR A 278 0.63 15.20 -6.10
CA THR A 278 0.30 16.24 -7.11
C THR A 278 -0.26 15.67 -8.41
N VAL A 279 -0.21 14.34 -8.60
CA VAL A 279 -0.77 13.62 -9.75
C VAL A 279 -1.67 12.51 -9.23
N VAL A 280 -2.88 12.42 -9.78
CA VAL A 280 -3.90 11.45 -9.38
C VAL A 280 -4.58 10.85 -10.60
N SER A 281 -5.11 9.64 -10.48
CA SER A 281 -5.88 9.00 -11.56
C SER A 281 -7.31 9.53 -11.63
N ILE A 282 -7.93 9.47 -12.81
CA ILE A 282 -9.37 9.75 -12.98
C ILE A 282 -10.26 8.91 -12.02
N ASN A 283 -11.45 9.43 -11.72
CA ASN A 283 -12.55 8.87 -10.92
C ASN A 283 -12.29 8.60 -9.43
N THR A 284 -11.14 8.01 -9.10
CA THR A 284 -10.83 7.51 -7.74
C THR A 284 -9.56 8.10 -7.16
N GLY A 285 -8.78 8.82 -7.95
CA GLY A 285 -7.57 9.46 -7.50
C GLY A 285 -7.87 10.57 -6.49
N THR A 286 -7.13 10.58 -5.39
CA THR A 286 -7.29 11.56 -4.31
C THR A 286 -5.97 12.24 -3.99
N SER A 287 -6.05 13.50 -3.58
CA SER A 287 -4.91 14.29 -3.11
C SER A 287 -5.27 14.99 -1.81
N THR A 288 -4.40 14.90 -0.81
CA THR A 288 -4.54 15.69 0.41
C THR A 288 -4.02 17.09 0.15
N ILE A 289 -4.89 18.08 0.34
CA ILE A 289 -4.56 19.50 0.23
C ILE A 289 -4.33 20.03 1.65
N THR A 290 -3.16 20.60 1.91
CA THR A 290 -2.80 21.14 3.23
C THR A 290 -2.50 22.63 3.11
N ALA A 291 -3.28 23.43 3.81
CA ALA A 291 -3.05 24.86 4.03
C ALA A 291 -2.24 25.06 5.31
N THR A 292 -1.22 25.91 5.27
CA THR A 292 -0.50 26.39 6.46
C THR A 292 -0.67 27.90 6.57
N VAL A 293 -1.18 28.37 7.71
CA VAL A 293 -1.38 29.80 7.97
C VAL A 293 -0.30 30.35 8.86
N ARG A 294 0.23 31.51 8.49
CA ARG A 294 1.26 32.22 9.27
C ARG A 294 0.92 33.68 9.49
N ASP A 295 1.40 34.22 10.60
CA ASP A 295 1.38 35.65 10.90
C ASP A 295 2.50 36.42 10.17
N SER A 296 2.65 37.71 10.48
CA SER A 296 3.68 38.57 9.87
C SER A 296 5.10 38.29 10.40
N GLY A 297 5.23 37.64 11.56
CA GLY A 297 6.50 37.16 12.12
C GLY A 297 6.95 35.82 11.52
N GLY A 298 6.08 35.16 10.74
CA GLY A 298 6.33 33.86 10.13
C GLY A 298 5.96 32.67 11.03
N PHE A 299 5.29 32.91 12.15
CA PHE A 299 4.81 31.89 13.08
C PHE A 299 3.47 31.32 12.66
N VAL A 300 3.19 30.07 13.04
CA VAL A 300 1.94 29.37 12.69
C VAL A 300 0.76 29.87 13.53
N VAL A 301 -0.42 29.97 12.91
CA VAL A 301 -1.65 30.47 13.56
C VAL A 301 -2.71 29.36 13.59
N ALA A 302 -3.17 28.99 14.79
CA ALA A 302 -4.22 28.00 14.98
C ALA A 302 -5.63 28.60 14.85
N ASN A 303 -6.64 27.71 14.83
CA ASN A 303 -8.05 28.03 14.90
C ASN A 303 -8.57 28.96 13.79
N GLN A 304 -7.83 29.08 12.69
CA GLN A 304 -8.23 29.90 11.54
C GLN A 304 -9.13 29.10 10.61
N PRO A 305 -10.37 29.55 10.33
CA PRO A 305 -11.26 28.87 9.39
C PRO A 305 -10.79 29.08 7.95
N ILE A 306 -10.41 27.99 7.27
CA ILE A 306 -9.92 28.00 5.89
C ILE A 306 -11.00 27.47 4.97
N SER A 307 -11.39 28.24 3.95
CA SER A 307 -12.21 27.75 2.85
C SER A 307 -11.32 27.27 1.70
N PHE A 308 -11.62 26.07 1.18
CA PHE A 308 -10.99 25.49 0.01
C PHE A 308 -11.96 25.46 -1.17
N SER A 309 -11.50 25.82 -2.36
CA SER A 309 -12.32 25.82 -3.58
C SER A 309 -11.53 25.36 -4.81
N ILE A 310 -12.23 24.85 -5.81
CA ILE A 310 -11.66 24.50 -7.11
C ILE A 310 -11.89 25.67 -8.06
N VAL A 311 -10.82 26.24 -8.62
CA VAL A 311 -10.90 27.43 -9.49
C VAL A 311 -10.68 27.13 -10.98
N ASN A 312 -10.10 25.96 -11.30
CA ASN A 312 -9.90 25.50 -12.68
C ASN A 312 -10.29 24.02 -12.84
N PRO A 313 -11.59 23.66 -12.75
CA PRO A 313 -12.03 22.28 -12.91
C PRO A 313 -11.95 21.83 -14.37
N THR A 314 -11.81 20.53 -14.58
CA THR A 314 -11.98 19.87 -15.89
C THR A 314 -13.44 19.75 -16.29
N GLY A 315 -14.37 19.85 -15.33
CA GLY A 315 -15.80 19.61 -15.52
C GLY A 315 -16.18 18.13 -15.36
N GLY A 316 -15.25 17.27 -14.97
CA GLY A 316 -15.46 15.82 -14.77
C GLY A 316 -16.10 15.43 -13.45
N GLY A 317 -16.45 16.40 -12.60
CA GLY A 317 -17.08 16.14 -11.29
C GLY A 317 -16.09 16.06 -10.14
N GLU A 318 -15.00 16.83 -10.19
CA GLU A 318 -14.05 16.97 -9.10
C GLU A 318 -14.72 17.51 -7.83
N THR A 319 -14.27 17.03 -6.68
CA THR A 319 -14.81 17.47 -5.39
C THR A 319 -13.68 17.76 -4.39
N ILE A 320 -13.97 18.66 -3.46
CA ILE A 320 -13.16 18.92 -2.27
C ILE A 320 -14.05 18.72 -1.05
N SER A 321 -13.60 17.90 -0.10
CA SER A 321 -14.34 17.67 1.13
C SER A 321 -13.38 17.35 2.30
N PRO A 322 -13.56 17.99 3.47
CA PRO A 322 -14.48 19.11 3.74
C PRO A 322 -14.07 20.44 3.08
N ALA A 323 -15.04 21.30 2.71
CA ALA A 323 -14.75 22.59 2.06
C ALA A 323 -14.26 23.68 3.02
N VAL A 324 -14.53 23.55 4.33
CA VAL A 324 -14.04 24.46 5.37
C VAL A 324 -13.43 23.66 6.51
N VAL A 325 -12.21 24.04 6.91
CA VAL A 325 -11.45 23.38 7.98
C VAL A 325 -10.74 24.41 8.83
N GLN A 326 -10.76 24.25 10.15
CA GLN A 326 -9.97 25.10 11.03
C GLN A 326 -8.52 24.63 11.08
N THR A 327 -7.57 25.57 11.12
CA THR A 327 -6.17 25.20 11.37
C THR A 327 -6.03 24.57 12.75
N ALA A 328 -5.35 23.43 12.82
CA ALA A 328 -4.97 22.81 14.07
C ALA A 328 -3.85 23.61 14.77
N ALA A 329 -3.42 23.13 15.94
CA ALA A 329 -2.37 23.77 16.73
C ALA A 329 -0.97 23.77 16.06
N ASN A 330 -0.79 23.08 14.94
CA ASN A 330 0.40 23.23 14.09
C ASN A 330 0.23 24.29 12.97
N GLY A 331 -0.89 25.03 12.99
CA GLY A 331 -1.29 26.01 11.99
C GLY A 331 -1.73 25.43 10.64
N GLN A 332 -2.03 24.12 10.59
CA GLN A 332 -2.41 23.45 9.35
C GLN A 332 -3.88 23.08 9.31
N ALA A 333 -4.50 23.26 8.15
CA ALA A 333 -5.83 22.78 7.82
C ALA A 333 -5.74 21.88 6.58
N SER A 334 -6.35 20.70 6.62
CA SER A 334 -6.27 19.73 5.52
C SER A 334 -7.65 19.33 5.01
N THR A 335 -7.76 19.21 3.68
CA THR A 335 -8.94 18.69 2.98
C THR A 335 -8.54 17.67 1.92
N THR A 336 -9.50 16.94 1.39
CA THR A 336 -9.26 15.94 0.34
C THR A 336 -9.86 16.40 -0.98
N PHE A 337 -9.00 16.53 -1.99
CA PHE A 337 -9.41 16.62 -3.39
C PHE A 337 -9.67 15.21 -3.93
N THR A 338 -10.77 15.03 -4.65
CA THR A 338 -11.11 13.78 -5.37
C THR A 338 -11.32 14.09 -6.85
N ALA A 339 -10.59 13.35 -7.70
CA ALA A 339 -10.62 13.52 -9.15
C ALA A 339 -11.94 13.08 -9.77
N GLY A 340 -12.38 13.82 -10.79
CA GLY A 340 -13.54 13.49 -11.62
C GLY A 340 -13.20 12.51 -12.75
N SER A 341 -14.12 12.37 -13.70
CA SER A 341 -13.99 11.44 -14.83
C SER A 341 -13.17 11.97 -16.01
N LEU A 342 -12.86 13.26 -16.01
CA LEU A 342 -12.09 13.93 -17.06
C LEU A 342 -10.65 14.20 -16.59
N THR A 343 -9.74 14.18 -17.54
CA THR A 343 -8.32 14.46 -17.32
C THR A 343 -8.04 15.96 -17.33
N SER A 344 -6.92 16.35 -16.74
CA SER A 344 -6.50 17.75 -16.79
C SER A 344 -6.22 18.18 -18.23
N TYR A 345 -6.68 19.38 -18.57
CA TYR A 345 -6.50 19.97 -19.90
C TYR A 345 -5.02 20.18 -20.26
N ASP A 346 -4.20 20.53 -19.28
CA ASP A 346 -2.77 20.77 -19.44
C ASP A 346 -1.95 20.25 -18.24
N ALA A 347 -0.62 20.42 -18.32
CA ALA A 347 0.32 20.07 -17.27
C ALA A 347 0.18 20.92 -15.99
N GLY A 348 -0.58 22.03 -16.05
CA GLY A 348 -0.88 22.91 -14.93
C GLY A 348 -1.93 22.34 -13.97
N GLY A 349 -2.71 21.35 -14.40
CA GLY A 349 -3.66 20.62 -13.58
C GLY A 349 -4.88 21.43 -13.11
N VAL A 350 -5.71 20.79 -12.29
CA VAL A 350 -6.78 21.45 -11.54
C VAL A 350 -6.16 22.31 -10.44
N LYS A 351 -6.60 23.57 -10.34
CA LYS A 351 -6.13 24.51 -9.31
C LYS A 351 -7.08 24.54 -8.12
N ILE A 352 -6.50 24.39 -6.94
CA ILE A 352 -7.16 24.51 -5.64
C ILE A 352 -6.74 25.82 -5.00
N HIS A 353 -7.72 26.63 -4.63
CA HIS A 353 -7.56 27.89 -3.94
C HIS A 353 -7.89 27.72 -2.45
N ALA A 354 -7.19 28.46 -1.59
CA ALA A 354 -7.48 28.50 -0.16
C ALA A 354 -7.46 29.93 0.38
N GLU A 355 -8.43 30.25 1.25
CA GLU A 355 -8.60 31.56 1.85
C GLU A 355 -8.94 31.44 3.35
N VAL A 356 -8.37 32.33 4.17
CA VAL A 356 -8.74 32.49 5.58
C VAL A 356 -10.02 33.32 5.67
N ILE A 357 -11.12 32.68 6.09
CA ILE A 357 -12.43 33.31 6.19
C ILE A 357 -12.40 34.44 7.24
N GLY A 358 -12.98 35.58 6.89
CA GLY A 358 -13.11 36.73 7.79
C GLY A 358 -11.97 37.75 7.70
N THR A 359 -11.00 37.56 6.81
CA THR A 359 -9.93 38.53 6.53
C THR A 359 -10.32 39.44 5.35
N ALA A 360 -10.99 40.57 5.62
CA ALA A 360 -11.54 41.41 4.55
C ALA A 360 -10.54 42.41 3.93
N SER A 361 -9.48 42.83 4.64
CA SER A 361 -8.44 43.71 4.10
C SER A 361 -7.19 43.80 4.99
N PRO A 362 -6.00 43.37 4.53
CA PRO A 362 -5.77 42.59 3.31
C PRO A 362 -6.39 41.19 3.44
N MET A 363 -6.88 40.65 2.31
CA MET A 363 -7.38 39.27 2.25
C MET A 363 -6.21 38.29 2.36
N VAL A 364 -6.35 37.27 3.19
CA VAL A 364 -5.35 36.19 3.32
C VAL A 364 -5.83 34.99 2.50
N GLY A 365 -5.50 34.98 1.21
CA GLY A 365 -5.79 33.87 0.30
C GLY A 365 -4.63 33.59 -0.66
N THR A 366 -4.60 32.39 -1.24
CA THR A 366 -3.59 32.04 -2.25
C THR A 366 -3.70 32.95 -3.48
N GLY A 367 -2.57 33.21 -4.15
CA GLY A 367 -2.50 34.15 -5.28
C GLY A 367 -2.50 35.63 -4.89
N VAL A 368 -2.50 35.97 -3.60
CA VAL A 368 -2.40 37.34 -3.09
C VAL A 368 -1.17 37.50 -2.21
N SER A 369 -0.35 38.53 -2.43
CA SER A 369 0.85 38.76 -1.61
C SER A 369 0.48 39.15 -0.16
N PRO A 370 1.12 38.57 0.87
CA PRO A 370 2.32 37.73 0.85
C PRO A 370 2.09 36.21 0.81
N SER A 371 0.87 35.73 0.56
CA SER A 371 0.55 34.30 0.45
C SER A 371 1.20 33.62 -0.76
N GLY A 372 1.26 32.29 -0.71
CA GLY A 372 1.70 31.45 -1.83
C GLY A 372 0.68 31.34 -2.96
N ASN A 373 1.01 30.56 -3.98
CA ASN A 373 0.12 30.28 -5.11
C ASN A 373 -0.90 29.19 -4.79
N ASP A 374 -1.92 29.07 -5.64
CA ASP A 374 -2.84 27.94 -5.65
C ASP A 374 -2.09 26.60 -5.81
N ALA A 375 -2.61 25.54 -5.18
CA ALA A 375 -2.07 24.20 -5.34
C ALA A 375 -2.59 23.56 -6.63
N ALA A 376 -1.74 22.78 -7.29
CA ALA A 376 -2.07 22.10 -8.55
C ALA A 376 -2.19 20.60 -8.32
N VAL A 377 -3.29 20.00 -8.79
CA VAL A 377 -3.46 18.55 -8.89
C VAL A 377 -3.74 18.17 -10.33
N VAL A 378 -2.84 17.40 -10.91
CA VAL A 378 -2.99 16.88 -12.28
C VAL A 378 -3.79 15.59 -12.21
N ILE A 379 -4.92 15.55 -12.93
CA ILE A 379 -5.68 14.32 -13.15
C ILE A 379 -5.13 13.65 -14.41
N GLY A 380 -4.30 12.63 -14.22
CA GLY A 380 -3.62 11.86 -15.27
C GLY A 380 -4.20 10.47 -15.47
N GLY A 381 -3.47 9.63 -16.22
CA GLY A 381 -3.84 8.24 -16.47
C GLY A 381 -4.55 7.97 -17.81
N GLN A 382 -4.57 8.95 -18.71
CA GLN A 382 -5.06 8.81 -20.08
C GLN A 382 -3.88 8.77 -21.05
N PRO A 383 -3.85 7.82 -22.00
CA PRO A 383 -2.85 7.83 -23.07
C PRO A 383 -2.86 9.16 -23.83
N GLY A 384 -1.69 9.80 -23.92
CA GLY A 384 -1.44 11.01 -24.72
C GLY A 384 -0.31 10.84 -25.74
N SER A 385 0.52 9.81 -25.60
CA SER A 385 1.59 9.49 -26.56
C SER A 385 1.89 7.99 -26.61
N ILE A 386 2.28 7.51 -27.80
CA ILE A 386 2.73 6.13 -28.04
C ILE A 386 4.09 6.17 -28.76
N ALA A 387 5.09 5.48 -28.20
CA ALA A 387 6.39 5.25 -28.83
C ALA A 387 6.67 3.76 -29.01
N PHE A 388 7.45 3.38 -30.03
CA PHE A 388 7.84 1.99 -30.29
C PHE A 388 9.26 1.68 -29.84
N GLY A 389 9.46 0.49 -29.29
CA GLY A 389 10.77 -0.15 -29.10
C GLY A 389 10.90 -1.35 -30.03
N GLN A 390 12.10 -1.55 -30.59
CA GLN A 390 12.43 -2.70 -31.44
C GLN A 390 13.63 -3.43 -30.88
N ALA A 391 13.55 -4.76 -30.75
CA ALA A 391 14.71 -5.56 -30.41
C ALA A 391 15.70 -5.59 -31.58
N THR A 392 16.99 -5.61 -31.25
CA THR A 392 18.10 -5.71 -32.21
C THR A 392 18.47 -7.15 -32.54
N VAL A 393 17.94 -8.13 -31.80
CA VAL A 393 18.17 -9.56 -32.02
C VAL A 393 16.85 -10.22 -32.39
N LEU A 394 16.88 -10.94 -33.50
CA LEU A 394 15.76 -11.71 -34.04
C LEU A 394 15.82 -13.15 -33.55
N SER A 395 14.66 -13.75 -33.31
CA SER A 395 14.52 -15.20 -33.19
C SER A 395 13.79 -15.77 -34.41
N THR A 396 13.71 -17.10 -34.49
CA THR A 396 12.94 -17.81 -35.52
C THR A 396 11.88 -18.66 -34.86
N ASP A 397 10.83 -18.96 -35.60
CA ASP A 397 9.84 -19.95 -35.20
C ASP A 397 10.40 -21.38 -35.27
N ASP A 398 9.66 -22.35 -34.74
CA ASP A 398 10.08 -23.76 -34.70
C ASP A 398 10.22 -24.39 -36.10
N SER A 399 9.48 -23.88 -37.10
CA SER A 399 9.60 -24.35 -38.49
C SER A 399 10.79 -23.75 -39.24
N LEU A 400 11.48 -22.77 -38.62
CA LEU A 400 12.57 -21.99 -39.20
C LEU A 400 12.19 -21.21 -40.47
N SER A 401 10.89 -21.04 -40.73
CA SER A 401 10.36 -20.36 -41.92
C SER A 401 9.99 -18.89 -41.67
N GLN A 402 9.94 -18.48 -40.40
CA GLN A 402 9.56 -17.14 -39.98
C GLN A 402 10.61 -16.53 -39.05
N TYR A 403 10.73 -15.21 -39.13
CA TYR A 403 11.41 -14.41 -38.12
C TYR A 403 10.40 -13.90 -37.11
N ILE A 404 10.88 -13.76 -35.87
CA ILE A 404 10.14 -13.18 -34.76
C ILE A 404 11.00 -12.03 -34.22
N GLN A 405 10.49 -10.80 -34.38
CA GLN A 405 11.10 -9.61 -33.82
C GLN A 405 10.32 -9.18 -32.58
N ALA A 406 10.97 -9.19 -31.42
CA ALA A 406 10.37 -8.65 -30.21
C ALA A 406 10.27 -7.12 -30.32
N MET A 407 9.09 -6.60 -30.00
CA MET A 407 8.72 -5.20 -30.11
C MET A 407 8.07 -4.75 -28.80
N SER A 408 7.99 -3.45 -28.57
CA SER A 408 7.21 -2.88 -27.48
C SER A 408 6.54 -1.57 -27.88
N VAL A 409 5.47 -1.23 -27.18
CA VAL A 409 4.91 0.12 -27.14
C VAL A 409 5.06 0.69 -25.74
N LEU A 410 5.45 1.95 -25.65
CA LEU A 410 5.44 2.76 -24.44
C LEU A 410 4.32 3.79 -24.56
N VAL A 411 3.39 3.76 -23.62
CA VAL A 411 2.26 4.68 -23.54
C VAL A 411 2.44 5.60 -22.36
N THR A 412 2.40 6.91 -22.62
CA THR A 412 2.50 7.94 -21.59
C THR A 412 1.35 8.92 -21.69
N ASP A 413 1.02 9.57 -20.57
CA ASP A 413 0.06 10.67 -20.52
C ASP A 413 0.69 11.98 -21.01
N ILE A 414 -0.08 13.07 -21.00
CA ILE A 414 0.39 14.40 -21.45
C ILE A 414 1.60 14.94 -20.68
N ASN A 415 1.89 14.38 -19.50
CA ASN A 415 3.01 14.77 -18.65
C ASN A 415 4.19 13.78 -18.75
N GLY A 416 4.11 12.79 -19.63
CA GLY A 416 5.13 11.76 -19.77
C GLY A 416 5.08 10.68 -18.70
N ASN A 417 4.04 10.63 -17.85
CA ASN A 417 3.89 9.55 -16.88
C ASN A 417 3.42 8.28 -17.59
N PRO A 418 3.90 7.09 -17.18
CA PRO A 418 3.45 5.84 -17.75
C PRO A 418 1.95 5.61 -17.52
N VAL A 419 1.23 5.19 -18.57
CA VAL A 419 -0.18 4.85 -18.45
C VAL A 419 -0.34 3.34 -18.33
N SER A 420 -0.69 2.89 -17.13
CA SER A 420 -0.96 1.48 -16.84
C SER A 420 -2.34 1.04 -17.34
N GLY A 421 -2.43 -0.18 -17.89
CA GLY A 421 -3.71 -0.78 -18.29
C GLY A 421 -4.30 -0.20 -19.57
N ALA A 422 -3.54 0.59 -20.35
CA ALA A 422 -3.99 1.07 -21.64
C ALA A 422 -4.08 -0.10 -22.63
N THR A 423 -5.25 -0.28 -23.23
CA THR A 423 -5.42 -1.19 -24.37
C THR A 423 -4.96 -0.50 -25.64
N VAL A 424 -3.99 -1.10 -26.31
CA VAL A 424 -3.38 -0.62 -27.55
C VAL A 424 -3.74 -1.58 -28.67
N SER A 425 -4.42 -1.08 -29.70
CA SER A 425 -4.68 -1.79 -30.95
C SER A 425 -3.46 -1.70 -31.84
N LEU A 426 -3.05 -2.82 -32.45
CA LEU A 426 -1.89 -2.87 -33.34
C LEU A 426 -2.30 -3.33 -34.74
N SER A 427 -1.64 -2.80 -35.76
CA SER A 427 -1.73 -3.31 -37.12
C SER A 427 -0.38 -3.27 -37.84
N ALA A 428 -0.17 -4.22 -38.73
CA ALA A 428 1.00 -4.30 -39.61
C ALA A 428 0.54 -4.20 -41.06
N TRP A 429 1.22 -3.38 -41.86
CA TRP A 429 0.93 -3.22 -43.28
C TRP A 429 2.24 -3.11 -44.09
N PRO A 430 2.47 -3.92 -45.12
CA PRO A 430 3.59 -3.71 -46.01
C PRO A 430 3.30 -2.52 -46.91
N ILE A 431 4.11 -1.46 -46.83
CA ILE A 431 3.89 -0.22 -47.58
C ILE A 431 4.75 -0.13 -48.84
N ALA A 432 5.79 -0.95 -48.92
CA ALA A 432 6.70 -0.98 -50.05
C ALA A 432 7.37 -2.35 -50.16
N TRP A 433 7.90 -2.63 -51.34
CA TRP A 433 8.66 -3.84 -51.66
C TRP A 433 9.85 -3.50 -52.54
N SER A 434 10.83 -4.38 -52.60
CA SER A 434 12.07 -4.12 -53.33
C SER A 434 12.45 -5.26 -54.26
N THR A 435 12.97 -4.93 -55.43
CA THR A 435 13.69 -5.90 -56.28
C THR A 435 15.07 -6.19 -55.71
N GLY A 436 15.67 -7.30 -56.14
CA GLY A 436 17.08 -7.58 -55.87
C GLY A 436 17.55 -8.99 -56.17
N VAL A 437 18.88 -9.11 -56.23
CA VAL A 437 19.56 -10.34 -56.63
C VAL A 437 20.37 -10.99 -55.50
N LEU A 438 20.54 -12.31 -55.62
CA LEU A 438 21.08 -13.21 -54.61
C LEU A 438 22.47 -12.84 -54.05
N ALA A 439 23.32 -12.16 -54.83
CA ALA A 439 24.76 -12.07 -54.54
C ALA A 439 25.13 -11.22 -53.31
N ALA A 440 24.24 -10.33 -52.83
CA ALA A 440 24.60 -9.34 -51.81
C ALA A 440 23.66 -9.26 -50.60
N CYS A 441 22.55 -10.02 -50.57
CA CYS A 441 21.48 -9.80 -49.56
C CYS A 441 21.16 -8.29 -49.44
N ALA A 442 21.01 -7.66 -50.59
CA ALA A 442 20.77 -6.24 -50.73
C ALA A 442 19.67 -6.04 -51.76
N TYR A 443 18.78 -5.10 -51.47
CA TYR A 443 17.82 -4.61 -52.45
C TYR A 443 18.54 -3.79 -53.51
N ASP A 444 18.00 -3.82 -54.73
CA ASP A 444 18.56 -3.03 -55.81
C ASP A 444 18.39 -1.54 -55.51
N PRO A 445 19.40 -0.70 -55.83
CA PRO A 445 19.21 0.73 -55.80
C PRO A 445 18.19 1.15 -56.87
N ASP A 446 17.47 2.23 -56.60
CA ASP A 446 16.54 2.81 -57.55
C ASP A 446 17.31 3.26 -58.81
N ASN A 447 17.00 2.65 -59.96
CA ASN A 447 17.69 2.91 -61.24
C ASN A 447 16.88 3.80 -62.20
N GLY A 448 15.67 4.20 -61.80
CA GLY A 448 14.73 4.98 -62.61
C GLY A 448 13.95 4.16 -63.65
N THR A 449 14.27 2.88 -63.87
CA THR A 449 13.70 2.06 -64.94
C THR A 449 12.89 0.86 -64.44
N ASP A 450 13.51 -0.07 -63.71
CA ASP A 450 12.96 -1.40 -63.43
C ASP A 450 13.51 -2.05 -62.14
N GLN A 451 14.42 -1.36 -61.45
CA GLN A 451 14.98 -1.80 -60.18
C GLN A 451 14.79 -0.72 -59.12
N GLY A 452 14.56 -1.16 -57.89
CA GLY A 452 14.45 -0.28 -56.73
C GLY A 452 13.46 -0.76 -55.67
N THR A 453 13.03 0.17 -54.83
CA THR A 453 11.93 -0.02 -53.87
C THR A 453 10.68 0.68 -54.37
N PHE A 454 9.59 -0.06 -54.52
CA PHE A 454 8.32 0.42 -55.05
C PHE A 454 7.24 0.39 -53.96
N LEU A 455 6.29 1.33 -54.04
CA LEU A 455 5.11 1.33 -53.18
C LEU A 455 4.31 0.03 -53.33
N ASN A 456 3.58 -0.35 -52.28
CA ASN A 456 2.57 -1.41 -52.39
C ASN A 456 1.52 -1.01 -53.43
N GLU A 457 1.10 -1.97 -54.25
CA GLU A 457 0.04 -1.79 -55.24
C GLU A 457 -1.30 -1.42 -54.57
N ASP A 458 -1.62 -1.98 -53.40
CA ASP A 458 -2.80 -1.58 -52.61
C ASP A 458 -2.49 -0.34 -51.77
N VAL A 459 -2.63 0.83 -52.40
CA VAL A 459 -2.30 2.12 -51.79
C VAL A 459 -3.34 2.55 -50.75
N ASN A 460 -4.59 2.13 -50.92
CA ASN A 460 -5.71 2.54 -50.06
C ASN A 460 -5.91 1.61 -48.85
N GLU A 461 -5.17 0.50 -48.80
CA GLU A 461 -5.13 -0.46 -47.71
C GLU A 461 -6.43 -1.25 -47.50
N ASN A 462 -7.19 -1.50 -48.59
CA ASN A 462 -8.51 -2.14 -48.54
C ASN A 462 -8.49 -3.65 -48.87
N LEU A 463 -7.32 -4.22 -49.21
CA LEU A 463 -7.10 -5.62 -49.63
C LEU A 463 -7.75 -6.00 -50.97
N ILE A 464 -8.07 -5.02 -51.80
CA ILE A 464 -8.65 -5.20 -53.13
C ILE A 464 -7.64 -4.63 -54.13
N LEU A 465 -7.22 -5.45 -55.09
CA LEU A 465 -6.47 -4.97 -56.24
C LEU A 465 -7.42 -4.18 -57.13
N ASP A 466 -7.30 -2.86 -57.13
CA ASP A 466 -8.23 -2.01 -57.84
C ASP A 466 -7.91 -1.99 -59.35
N ASN A 467 -8.64 -2.82 -60.11
CA ASN A 467 -8.57 -2.85 -61.57
C ASN A 467 -9.69 -1.98 -62.16
N TYR A 468 -9.43 -0.68 -62.30
CA TYR A 468 -10.31 0.23 -63.04
C TYR A 468 -10.01 0.09 -64.54
N GLY A 469 -10.51 -0.98 -65.15
CA GLY A 469 -10.17 -1.40 -66.52
C GLY A 469 -10.07 -0.27 -67.55
N ASN A 470 -9.04 -0.36 -68.39
CA ASN A 470 -8.75 0.39 -69.62
C ASN A 470 -9.34 1.83 -69.75
N PRO A 471 -8.50 2.88 -69.70
CA PRO A 471 -8.91 4.30 -69.72
C PRO A 471 -9.54 4.82 -71.04
N TYR A 472 -9.88 3.97 -72.02
CA TYR A 472 -10.37 4.42 -73.33
C TYR A 472 -11.90 4.64 -73.47
N LEU A 473 -12.73 4.48 -72.42
CA LEU A 473 -14.21 4.59 -72.54
C LEU A 473 -14.93 5.54 -71.57
N SER A 474 -14.25 6.22 -70.65
CA SER A 474 -14.86 7.30 -69.85
C SER A 474 -13.91 8.48 -69.84
N GLY A 475 -14.32 9.61 -70.40
CA GLY A 475 -13.51 10.84 -70.55
C GLY A 475 -13.18 11.57 -69.23
N ASP A 476 -12.95 10.83 -68.15
CA ASP A 476 -12.40 11.27 -66.87
C ASP A 476 -11.13 10.44 -66.63
N PRO A 477 -9.99 11.01 -66.19
CA PRO A 477 -8.77 10.23 -65.97
C PRO A 477 -9.01 9.24 -64.82
N PRO A 478 -9.01 7.91 -65.04
CA PRO A 478 -9.07 6.97 -63.93
C PRO A 478 -7.67 6.91 -63.31
N PRO A 479 -7.51 7.02 -61.98
CA PRO A 479 -6.18 7.01 -61.39
C PRO A 479 -5.72 5.56 -61.30
N PHE A 480 -5.00 5.13 -62.35
CA PHE A 480 -4.10 3.99 -62.40
C PHE A 480 -4.73 2.59 -62.21
N ASP A 481 -4.39 1.69 -63.14
CA ASP A 481 -4.39 0.25 -62.86
C ASP A 481 -3.32 0.02 -61.79
N GLU A 482 -3.69 -0.46 -60.60
CA GLU A 482 -2.72 -0.75 -59.53
C GLU A 482 -1.80 -1.92 -59.91
N ASP A 483 -2.29 -2.84 -60.76
CA ASP A 483 -1.57 -4.02 -61.21
C ASP A 483 -0.45 -3.63 -62.21
N GLY A 484 0.80 -3.76 -61.79
CA GLY A 484 1.96 -3.38 -62.59
C GLY A 484 2.27 -1.87 -62.60
N LEU A 485 1.57 -1.05 -61.79
CA LEU A 485 2.01 0.33 -61.52
C LEU A 485 3.21 0.32 -60.58
N ARG A 486 4.28 1.02 -60.97
CA ARG A 486 5.56 1.04 -60.23
C ARG A 486 5.94 2.47 -59.88
N LEU A 487 5.63 2.86 -58.65
CA LEU A 487 6.03 4.14 -58.07
C LEU A 487 7.15 3.93 -57.06
N TYR A 488 8.27 4.64 -57.22
CA TYR A 488 9.38 4.56 -56.27
C TYR A 488 8.96 5.02 -54.87
N TYR A 489 9.36 4.27 -53.84
CA TYR A 489 9.01 4.55 -52.45
C TYR A 489 9.54 5.90 -51.94
N ASP A 490 10.75 6.29 -52.34
CA ASP A 490 11.41 7.52 -51.86
C ASP A 490 10.80 8.80 -52.45
N GLY A 491 10.35 8.76 -53.71
CA GLY A 491 9.88 9.94 -54.45
C GLY A 491 8.44 9.91 -54.94
N GLY A 492 7.75 8.76 -54.88
CA GLY A 492 6.46 8.53 -55.51
C GLY A 492 6.48 8.67 -57.04
N THR A 493 7.67 8.74 -57.65
CA THR A 493 7.84 8.95 -59.09
C THR A 493 7.62 7.63 -59.83
N PRO A 494 6.89 7.63 -60.95
CA PRO A 494 6.77 6.44 -61.78
C PRO A 494 8.12 6.00 -62.36
N ALA A 495 8.36 4.70 -62.36
CA ALA A 495 9.42 4.11 -63.17
C ALA A 495 9.16 4.37 -64.66
N THR A 496 10.22 4.50 -65.46
CA THR A 496 10.06 4.77 -66.91
C THR A 496 9.51 3.59 -67.69
N THR A 497 9.61 2.38 -67.13
CA THR A 497 9.06 1.14 -67.68
C THR A 497 7.80 0.78 -66.89
N ALA A 498 6.80 0.16 -67.52
CA ALA A 498 5.66 -0.40 -66.78
C ALA A 498 6.03 -1.76 -66.18
N GLY A 499 5.55 -2.04 -64.98
CA GLY A 499 5.71 -3.36 -64.36
C GLY A 499 4.91 -4.43 -65.09
N ASN A 500 5.21 -5.70 -64.82
CA ASN A 500 4.42 -6.81 -65.36
C ASN A 500 3.19 -7.03 -64.48
N PRO A 501 1.96 -6.87 -65.00
CA PRO A 501 0.76 -7.19 -64.25
C PRO A 501 0.68 -8.69 -63.97
N ASP A 502 0.33 -9.08 -62.75
CA ASP A 502 0.23 -10.48 -62.33
C ASP A 502 -1.09 -10.83 -61.64
N THR A 503 -2.01 -9.88 -61.51
CA THR A 503 -3.33 -9.99 -60.88
C THR A 503 -3.32 -10.23 -59.37
N TYR A 504 -2.16 -10.07 -58.72
CA TYR A 504 -2.00 -10.17 -57.27
C TYR A 504 -1.61 -8.81 -56.67
N ILE A 505 -2.01 -8.56 -55.42
CA ILE A 505 -1.51 -7.39 -54.67
C ILE A 505 -0.05 -7.65 -54.30
N THR A 506 0.85 -6.79 -54.78
CA THR A 506 2.28 -6.87 -54.52
C THR A 506 2.75 -5.71 -53.63
N PRO A 507 3.24 -6.01 -52.40
CA PRO A 507 3.22 -7.29 -51.72
C PRO A 507 1.86 -7.58 -51.06
N THR A 508 1.51 -8.86 -50.94
CA THR A 508 0.34 -9.25 -50.14
C THR A 508 0.49 -8.76 -48.70
N ASN A 509 -0.61 -8.41 -48.04
CA ASN A 509 -0.59 -7.92 -46.65
C ASN A 509 0.23 -8.83 -45.72
N SER A 510 0.08 -10.15 -45.86
CA SER A 510 0.79 -11.15 -45.05
C SER A 510 2.33 -11.09 -45.15
N ALA A 511 2.86 -10.54 -46.24
CA ALA A 511 4.30 -10.35 -46.39
C ALA A 511 4.84 -9.28 -45.44
N GLY A 512 4.01 -8.32 -45.00
CA GLY A 512 4.39 -7.32 -44.01
C GLY A 512 4.56 -7.89 -42.60
N GLY A 513 4.10 -9.12 -42.37
CA GLY A 513 4.10 -9.78 -41.08
C GLY A 513 2.79 -9.63 -40.32
N SER A 514 2.77 -10.18 -39.11
CA SER A 514 1.62 -10.20 -38.21
C SER A 514 2.00 -9.73 -36.81
N VAL A 515 1.07 -9.03 -36.18
CA VAL A 515 1.15 -8.57 -34.79
C VAL A 515 -0.14 -8.99 -34.07
N PRO A 516 -0.14 -9.12 -32.73
CA PRO A 516 -1.36 -9.31 -31.97
C PRO A 516 -2.34 -8.15 -32.22
N ALA A 517 -3.64 -8.43 -32.25
CA ALA A 517 -4.65 -7.38 -32.49
C ALA A 517 -4.61 -6.29 -31.41
N THR A 518 -4.38 -6.68 -30.15
CA THR A 518 -4.25 -5.75 -29.03
C THR A 518 -3.18 -6.19 -28.04
N VAL A 519 -2.64 -5.23 -27.29
CA VAL A 519 -1.83 -5.45 -26.09
C VAL A 519 -2.24 -4.51 -24.97
N THR A 520 -1.91 -4.85 -23.72
CA THR A 520 -2.21 -4.03 -22.54
C THR A 520 -0.92 -3.61 -21.83
N THR A 521 -0.79 -2.32 -21.51
CA THR A 521 0.39 -1.80 -20.82
C THR A 521 0.44 -2.19 -19.34
N GLY A 522 1.66 -2.49 -18.85
CA GLY A 522 1.92 -2.70 -17.43
C GLY A 522 2.03 -1.38 -16.65
N SER A 523 2.40 -1.46 -15.37
CA SER A 523 2.54 -0.30 -14.48
C SER A 523 3.59 0.72 -14.92
N ASN A 524 4.55 0.31 -15.74
CA ASN A 524 5.55 1.16 -16.36
C ASN A 524 5.11 1.74 -17.72
N GLY A 525 3.84 1.57 -18.11
CA GLY A 525 3.31 2.06 -19.37
C GLY A 525 3.77 1.30 -20.59
N VAL A 526 4.48 0.17 -20.42
CA VAL A 526 5.03 -0.62 -21.53
C VAL A 526 4.17 -1.86 -21.77
N ALA A 527 3.93 -2.18 -23.05
CA ALA A 527 3.41 -3.47 -23.49
C ALA A 527 4.36 -4.08 -24.54
N SER A 528 4.73 -5.34 -24.37
CA SER A 528 5.58 -6.06 -25.33
C SER A 528 4.73 -6.92 -26.27
N PHE A 529 5.16 -7.05 -27.51
CA PHE A 529 4.55 -7.92 -28.51
C PHE A 529 5.61 -8.46 -29.49
N ASN A 530 5.24 -9.45 -30.28
CA ASN A 530 6.09 -9.97 -31.34
C ASN A 530 5.53 -9.54 -32.69
N LEU A 531 6.42 -9.05 -33.57
CA LEU A 531 6.18 -9.00 -35.01
C LEU A 531 6.73 -10.29 -35.62
N THR A 532 5.86 -11.07 -36.25
CA THR A 532 6.23 -12.34 -36.90
C THR A 532 6.01 -12.25 -38.40
N TYR A 533 7.04 -12.54 -39.19
CA TYR A 533 6.99 -12.42 -40.66
C TYR A 533 7.76 -13.54 -41.36
N PRO A 534 7.37 -13.92 -42.60
CA PRO A 534 8.10 -14.90 -43.39
C PRO A 534 9.55 -14.47 -43.63
N LYS A 535 10.50 -15.41 -43.59
CA LYS A 535 11.90 -15.12 -43.91
C LYS A 535 12.06 -14.52 -45.32
N GLN A 536 11.22 -14.94 -46.27
CA GLN A 536 11.22 -14.43 -47.65
C GLN A 536 10.74 -12.98 -47.77
N SER A 537 10.18 -12.37 -46.73
CA SER A 537 9.86 -10.93 -46.72
C SER A 537 11.02 -10.07 -46.22
N ALA A 538 11.96 -10.67 -45.49
CA ALA A 538 13.08 -9.94 -44.93
C ALA A 538 13.95 -9.35 -46.03
N ILE A 539 14.47 -8.14 -45.82
CA ILE A 539 15.13 -7.27 -46.82
C ILE A 539 14.16 -6.75 -47.88
N TRP A 540 13.26 -7.59 -48.40
CA TRP A 540 12.47 -7.26 -49.58
C TRP A 540 11.23 -6.41 -49.28
N THR A 541 10.70 -6.44 -48.05
CA THR A 541 9.48 -5.71 -47.68
C THR A 541 9.77 -4.58 -46.69
N VAL A 542 9.14 -3.42 -46.92
CA VAL A 542 9.07 -2.31 -45.95
C VAL A 542 7.71 -2.33 -45.29
N THR A 543 7.70 -2.45 -43.96
CA THR A 543 6.48 -2.58 -43.16
C THR A 543 6.28 -1.34 -42.30
N ARG A 544 5.02 -0.92 -42.20
CA ARG A 544 4.56 0.02 -41.18
C ARG A 544 3.80 -0.73 -40.10
N ILE A 545 4.19 -0.49 -38.85
CA ILE A 545 3.42 -0.90 -37.67
C ILE A 545 2.73 0.33 -37.12
N ARG A 546 1.40 0.27 -36.96
CA ARG A 546 0.59 1.31 -36.30
C ARG A 546 0.12 0.80 -34.95
N ALA A 547 0.12 1.68 -33.97
CA ALA A 547 -0.44 1.46 -32.65
C ALA A 547 -1.42 2.58 -32.37
N SER A 548 -2.61 2.24 -31.90
CA SER A 548 -3.59 3.24 -31.49
C SER A 548 -4.29 2.88 -30.20
N THR A 549 -4.74 3.91 -29.49
CA THR A 549 -5.55 3.77 -28.28
C THR A 549 -6.61 4.84 -28.28
N ILE A 550 -7.83 4.45 -27.91
CA ILE A 550 -8.99 5.34 -27.90
C ILE A 550 -9.05 6.00 -26.54
N VAL A 551 -9.18 7.32 -26.53
CA VAL A 551 -9.50 8.03 -25.30
C VAL A 551 -10.49 9.16 -25.52
N GLN A 552 -11.66 9.04 -24.87
CA GLN A 552 -12.77 10.00 -24.93
C GLN A 552 -13.14 10.49 -26.35
N GLY A 553 -13.09 9.58 -27.33
CA GLY A 553 -13.45 9.90 -28.72
C GLY A 553 -12.32 10.51 -29.56
N SER A 554 -11.13 10.72 -28.99
CA SER A 554 -9.91 11.04 -29.72
C SER A 554 -8.97 9.83 -29.74
N GLU A 555 -8.36 9.56 -30.89
CA GLU A 555 -7.41 8.46 -31.07
C GLU A 555 -5.98 9.00 -30.96
N THR A 556 -5.19 8.45 -30.04
CA THR A 556 -3.74 8.66 -30.07
C THR A 556 -3.12 7.58 -30.94
N VAL A 557 -2.41 7.98 -32.00
CA VAL A 557 -1.77 7.07 -32.96
C VAL A 557 -0.26 7.25 -32.92
N GLY A 558 0.48 6.15 -32.78
CA GLY A 558 1.91 6.08 -33.06
C GLY A 558 2.15 5.16 -34.27
N GLN A 559 3.19 5.43 -35.05
CA GLN A 559 3.62 4.52 -36.12
C GLN A 559 5.13 4.43 -36.21
N THR A 560 5.62 3.26 -36.64
CA THR A 560 7.02 3.05 -37.03
C THR A 560 7.06 2.40 -38.41
N ILE A 561 8.01 2.82 -39.24
CA ILE A 561 8.24 2.28 -40.58
C ILE A 561 9.67 1.78 -40.64
N PHE A 562 9.86 0.54 -41.10
CA PHE A 562 11.18 -0.03 -41.26
C PHE A 562 11.15 -1.17 -42.28
N ARG A 563 12.31 -1.42 -42.88
CA ARG A 563 12.53 -2.60 -43.72
C ARG A 563 12.65 -3.82 -42.81
N LEU A 564 11.95 -4.90 -43.14
CA LEU A 564 11.96 -6.11 -42.34
C LEU A 564 13.40 -6.65 -42.23
N PRO A 565 13.97 -6.73 -41.02
CA PRO A 565 15.36 -7.14 -40.86
C PRO A 565 15.50 -8.65 -41.04
N CYS A 566 16.74 -9.12 -41.06
CA CYS A 566 17.07 -10.54 -41.05
C CYS A 566 18.24 -10.79 -40.11
N THR A 567 18.47 -12.06 -39.80
CA THR A 567 19.62 -12.44 -38.97
C THR A 567 20.92 -12.39 -39.76
N ASP A 568 22.03 -12.07 -39.10
CA ASP A 568 23.37 -12.11 -39.71
C ASP A 568 23.71 -13.49 -40.29
N ASN A 569 23.14 -14.57 -39.74
CA ASN A 569 23.34 -15.92 -40.26
C ASN A 569 22.73 -16.13 -41.65
N ASP A 570 21.63 -15.45 -41.95
CA ASP A 570 20.94 -15.57 -43.25
C ASP A 570 21.31 -14.44 -44.22
N CYS A 571 21.78 -13.29 -43.69
CA CYS A 571 22.11 -12.09 -44.46
C CYS A 571 23.58 -11.65 -44.42
N GLY A 572 24.45 -12.44 -43.79
CA GLY A 572 25.88 -12.16 -43.73
C GLY A 572 26.60 -12.42 -45.05
N SER A 573 27.85 -12.90 -44.98
CA SER A 573 28.72 -13.08 -46.16
C SER A 573 28.19 -14.02 -47.24
N THR A 574 27.21 -14.86 -46.92
CA THR A 574 26.49 -15.71 -47.88
C THR A 574 25.00 -15.53 -47.70
N CYS A 575 24.33 -14.93 -48.68
CA CYS A 575 22.89 -14.69 -48.63
C CYS A 575 22.10 -16.00 -48.74
N ARG A 576 21.28 -16.30 -47.72
CA ARG A 576 20.44 -17.52 -47.67
C ARG A 576 18.98 -17.27 -47.98
N LEU A 577 18.55 -16.01 -48.07
CA LEU A 577 17.15 -15.63 -48.30
C LEU A 577 16.69 -15.80 -49.75
N GLY A 578 17.62 -15.90 -50.72
CA GLY A 578 17.29 -16.05 -52.15
C GLY A 578 17.15 -14.71 -52.88
N TYR A 579 16.57 -14.75 -54.08
CA TYR A 579 16.19 -13.54 -54.84
C TYR A 579 15.03 -12.82 -54.14
N SER A 580 14.82 -11.56 -54.50
CA SER A 580 13.54 -10.91 -54.22
C SER A 580 12.39 -11.81 -54.69
N PRO A 581 11.35 -12.03 -53.86
CA PRO A 581 10.13 -12.72 -54.30
C PRO A 581 9.29 -11.85 -55.24
N TYR A 582 9.61 -10.56 -55.32
CA TYR A 582 8.92 -9.58 -56.15
C TYR A 582 9.70 -9.30 -57.42
N THR A 583 8.97 -9.24 -58.52
CA THR A 583 9.49 -8.91 -59.84
C THR A 583 8.85 -7.63 -60.35
N PHE A 584 9.60 -6.85 -61.12
CA PHE A 584 9.10 -5.65 -61.75
C PHE A 584 7.93 -5.95 -62.68
#